data_AF-A0A1H6F8T8-F1
#
_entry.id   AF-A0A1H6F8T8-F1
#
_cell.length_a   1.000
_cell.length_b   1.000
_cell.length_c   1.000
_cell.angle_alpha   90.00
_cell.angle_beta   90.00
_cell.angle_gamma   90.00
#
_symmetry.space_group_name_H-M   'P 1'
#
loop_
_entity.id
_entity.type
_entity.pdbx_description
1 polymer ?
#
loop_
_entity_poly.entity_id
_entity_poly.type
_entity_poly.pdbx_seq_one_letter_code
_entity_poly.pdbx_strand_id
1 'polypeptide(L)'
;MPKQQSKNRFGALPPQYHFVLNPFPDVRCSTCPNCGTKTGQRKLPLLIHIDPDTLIAINYTNRYCKRCNLLIGHRFDIERLLAETFREGKPEIIGNDYLIFATLEKKTWRESTQQPKSPAELREKASDFKSYQELQMSMGGWFHKDQEPPARKPPPSTEWVGKADK
;
A
#
# COMPACT_ATOMS: atom_id res chain seq x y z
N MET A 1 1.35 -17.83 30.90
CA MET A 1 1.63 -16.99 29.71
C MET A 1 0.31 -16.54 29.13
N PRO A 2 0.01 -15.23 29.04
CA PRO A 2 -1.28 -14.81 28.51
C PRO A 2 -1.30 -15.06 27.00
N LYS A 3 -2.25 -15.91 26.58
CA LYS A 3 -2.55 -16.21 25.17
C LYS A 3 -2.94 -14.91 24.47
N GLN A 4 -2.06 -14.43 23.59
CA GLN A 4 -2.32 -13.25 22.78
C GLN A 4 -3.42 -13.60 21.76
N GLN A 5 -4.62 -13.07 22.00
CA GLN A 5 -5.80 -13.22 21.14
C GLN A 5 -5.43 -12.98 19.67
N SER A 6 -5.83 -13.90 18.79
CA SER A 6 -5.64 -13.80 17.35
C SER A 6 -6.44 -12.63 16.81
N LYS A 7 -5.80 -11.46 16.67
CA LYS A 7 -6.30 -10.41 15.79
C LYS A 7 -6.53 -11.02 14.41
N ASN A 8 -7.69 -10.80 13.81
CA ASN A 8 -8.06 -11.21 12.45
C ASN A 8 -6.93 -10.87 11.47
N ARG A 9 -6.09 -11.86 11.16
CA ARG A 9 -4.95 -11.73 10.26
C ARG A 9 -5.16 -12.65 9.07
N PHE A 10 -4.87 -12.12 7.89
CA PHE A 10 -4.82 -12.91 6.67
C PHE A 10 -3.55 -13.76 6.70
N GLY A 11 -2.39 -13.14 6.69
CA GLY A 11 -1.11 -13.83 6.57
C GLY A 11 -0.77 -14.75 7.74
N ALA A 12 -0.14 -15.89 7.43
CA ALA A 12 0.41 -16.81 8.42
C ALA A 12 1.75 -16.30 9.01
N LEU A 13 2.48 -15.45 8.27
CA LEU A 13 3.75 -14.91 8.73
C LEU A 13 3.53 -13.74 9.72
N PRO A 14 4.44 -13.55 10.69
CA PRO A 14 4.36 -12.43 11.62
C PRO A 14 4.43 -11.07 10.90
N PRO A 15 3.56 -10.10 11.26
CA PRO A 15 3.61 -8.74 10.73
C PRO A 15 4.96 -8.06 10.98
N GLN A 16 5.61 -7.58 9.92
CA GLN A 16 6.93 -6.95 10.01
C GLN A 16 6.86 -5.41 9.95
N TYR A 17 6.03 -4.87 9.05
CA TYR A 17 6.04 -3.45 8.68
C TYR A 17 4.76 -2.72 9.06
N HIS A 18 4.89 -1.44 9.36
CA HIS A 18 3.79 -0.50 9.22
C HIS A 18 3.71 -0.06 7.74
N PHE A 19 2.52 0.34 7.28
CA PHE A 19 2.34 0.86 5.93
C PHE A 19 1.63 2.21 5.96
N VAL A 20 2.15 3.16 5.19
CA VAL A 20 1.51 4.44 4.89
C VAL A 20 1.30 4.54 3.39
N LEU A 21 0.07 4.78 2.96
CA LEU A 21 -0.24 5.15 1.59
C LEU A 21 -0.06 6.66 1.45
N ASN A 22 0.80 7.11 0.53
CA ASN A 22 0.96 8.50 0.19
C ASN A 22 0.04 8.85 -1.00
N PRO A 23 -1.00 9.68 -0.79
CA PRO A 23 -1.93 10.07 -1.84
C PRO A 23 -1.51 11.35 -2.57
N PHE A 24 -0.36 11.96 -2.24
CA PHE A 24 0.07 13.23 -2.82
C PHE A 24 1.17 13.02 -3.89
N PRO A 25 0.88 13.31 -5.17
CA PRO A 25 1.77 13.00 -6.29
C PRO A 25 3.05 13.83 -6.34
N ASP A 26 3.08 14.97 -5.64
CA ASP A 26 4.23 15.85 -5.48
C ASP A 26 5.12 15.47 -4.27
N VAL A 27 4.63 14.62 -3.38
CA VAL A 27 5.33 14.28 -2.13
C VAL A 27 6.15 13.01 -2.34
N ARG A 28 7.48 13.12 -2.22
CA ARG A 28 8.40 12.00 -2.48
C ARG A 28 8.76 11.18 -1.23
N CYS A 29 8.35 11.64 -0.05
CA CYS A 29 8.67 11.07 1.25
C CYS A 29 10.15 10.70 1.40
N SER A 30 11.07 11.61 1.08
CA SER A 30 12.53 11.42 1.29
C SER A 30 12.91 11.38 2.78
N THR A 31 12.03 11.87 3.64
CA THR A 31 12.08 11.80 5.10
C THR A 31 10.86 11.06 5.63
N CYS A 32 11.02 10.39 6.78
CA CYS A 32 9.96 9.63 7.40
C CYS A 32 8.95 10.59 8.05
N PRO A 33 7.64 10.48 7.76
CA PRO A 33 6.62 11.36 8.33
C PRO A 33 6.45 11.17 9.85
N ASN A 34 6.85 10.01 10.39
CA ASN A 34 6.73 9.71 11.82
C ASN A 34 7.94 10.19 12.65
N CYS A 35 9.17 10.02 12.14
CA CYS A 35 10.39 10.25 12.95
C CYS A 35 11.41 11.21 12.32
N GLY A 36 11.12 11.79 11.14
CA GLY A 36 11.98 12.77 10.46
C GLY A 36 13.25 12.21 9.82
N THR A 37 13.66 10.98 10.12
CA THR A 37 14.90 10.40 9.55
C THR A 37 14.76 10.15 8.04
N LYS A 38 15.87 10.21 7.30
CA LYS A 38 15.90 9.89 5.87
C LYS A 38 15.36 8.48 5.60
N THR A 39 14.51 8.36 4.58
CA THR A 39 14.04 7.06 4.10
C THR A 39 14.97 6.52 3.02
N GLY A 40 15.18 5.21 3.01
CA GLY A 40 15.75 4.49 1.87
C GLY A 40 14.68 4.02 0.90
N GLN A 41 15.05 3.06 0.05
CA GLN A 41 14.12 2.30 -0.79
C GLN A 41 14.08 0.84 -0.35
N ARG A 42 12.92 0.20 -0.50
CA ARG A 42 12.77 -1.24 -0.27
C ARG A 42 11.78 -1.84 -1.25
N LYS A 43 12.27 -2.77 -2.07
CA LYS A 43 11.47 -3.48 -3.07
C LYS A 43 10.91 -4.78 -2.47
N LEU A 44 9.58 -4.85 -2.35
CA LEU A 44 8.86 -6.01 -1.83
C LEU A 44 7.51 -6.13 -2.55
N PRO A 45 7.01 -7.37 -2.76
CA PRO A 45 5.65 -7.57 -3.22
C PRO A 45 4.62 -7.05 -2.22
N LEU A 46 3.68 -6.23 -2.69
CA LEU A 46 2.49 -5.79 -1.97
C LEU A 46 1.32 -6.70 -2.36
N LEU A 47 0.63 -7.25 -1.37
CA LEU A 47 -0.58 -8.05 -1.57
C LEU A 47 -1.80 -7.15 -1.44
N ILE A 48 -2.65 -7.20 -2.47
CA ILE A 48 -3.74 -6.27 -2.70
C ILE A 48 -5.01 -7.07 -2.99
N HIS A 49 -6.06 -6.81 -2.22
CA HIS A 49 -7.40 -7.25 -2.56
C HIS A 49 -8.09 -6.16 -3.38
N ILE A 50 -8.77 -6.53 -4.44
CA ILE A 50 -9.61 -5.67 -5.25
C ILE A 50 -11.01 -6.29 -5.26
N ASP A 51 -12.00 -5.49 -4.91
CA ASP A 51 -13.37 -5.96 -4.81
C ASP A 51 -13.91 -6.37 -6.20
N PRO A 52 -14.76 -7.42 -6.27
CA PRO A 52 -15.25 -8.23 -5.16
C PRO A 52 -14.37 -9.43 -4.78
N ASP A 53 -13.52 -9.95 -5.66
CA ASP A 53 -12.92 -11.29 -5.50
C ASP A 53 -11.49 -11.42 -6.03
N THR A 54 -10.84 -10.31 -6.38
CA THR A 54 -9.51 -10.35 -6.97
C THR A 54 -8.44 -10.18 -5.90
N LEU A 55 -7.45 -11.08 -5.89
CA LEU A 55 -6.29 -11.01 -5.01
C LEU A 55 -5.02 -11.02 -5.87
N ILE A 56 -4.21 -9.97 -5.76
CA ILE A 56 -3.03 -9.77 -6.60
C ILE A 56 -1.81 -9.35 -5.78
N ALA A 57 -0.63 -9.77 -6.22
CA ALA A 57 0.64 -9.32 -5.66
C ALA A 57 1.48 -8.55 -6.70
N ILE A 58 1.76 -7.28 -6.44
CA ILE A 58 2.61 -6.43 -7.30
C ILE A 58 3.97 -6.20 -6.64
N ASN A 59 5.05 -6.33 -7.41
CA ASN A 59 6.40 -6.08 -6.90
C ASN A 59 6.74 -4.59 -6.96
N TYR A 60 6.68 -3.92 -5.82
CA TYR A 60 6.73 -2.47 -5.74
C TYR A 60 7.93 -1.99 -4.91
N THR A 61 8.52 -0.86 -5.33
CA THR A 61 9.62 -0.20 -4.61
C THR A 61 9.07 0.89 -3.70
N ASN A 62 9.02 0.61 -2.40
CA ASN A 62 8.54 1.53 -1.39
C ASN A 62 9.65 2.49 -0.94
N ARG A 63 9.28 3.66 -0.41
CA ARG A 63 10.14 4.35 0.56
C ARG A 63 10.14 3.57 1.86
N TYR A 64 11.28 3.54 2.55
CA TYR A 64 11.44 2.72 3.75
C TYR A 64 12.17 3.46 4.86
N CYS A 65 11.56 3.51 6.04
CA CYS A 65 12.21 3.96 7.27
C CYS A 65 12.62 2.76 8.13
N LYS A 66 13.93 2.55 8.29
CA LYS A 66 14.47 1.49 9.15
C LYS A 66 14.13 1.69 10.64
N ARG A 67 14.12 2.94 11.13
CA ARG A 67 13.84 3.27 12.54
C ARG A 67 12.42 2.88 12.94
N CYS A 68 11.44 3.14 12.08
CA CYS A 68 10.02 2.86 12.35
C CYS A 68 9.55 1.50 11.81
N ASN A 69 10.38 0.79 11.02
CA ASN A 69 9.93 -0.32 10.18
C ASN A 69 8.70 0.06 9.33
N LEU A 70 8.74 1.26 8.73
CA LEU A 70 7.62 1.83 7.98
C LEU A 70 7.90 1.76 6.48
N LEU A 71 6.99 1.13 5.74
CA LEU A 71 6.90 1.21 4.29
C LEU A 71 5.96 2.35 3.92
N ILE A 72 6.34 3.12 2.89
CA ILE A 72 5.50 4.19 2.35
C ILE A 72 5.31 3.91 0.86
N GLY A 73 4.07 3.62 0.46
CA GLY A 73 3.68 3.38 -0.92
C GLY A 73 3.11 4.64 -1.56
N HIS A 74 3.47 4.93 -2.80
CA HIS A 74 2.93 6.07 -3.53
C HIS A 74 1.69 5.64 -4.32
N ARG A 75 0.53 6.21 -3.98
CA ARG A 75 -0.77 5.76 -4.48
C ARG A 75 -0.83 5.71 -6.01
N PHE A 76 -0.50 6.82 -6.67
CA PHE A 76 -0.51 6.91 -8.14
C PHE A 76 0.42 5.91 -8.82
N ASP A 77 1.56 5.57 -8.22
CA ASP A 77 2.47 4.61 -8.83
C ASP A 77 1.92 3.18 -8.70
N ILE A 78 1.31 2.87 -7.55
CA ILE A 78 0.66 1.58 -7.30
C ILE A 78 -0.54 1.42 -8.22
N GLU A 79 -1.40 2.43 -8.30
CA GLU A 79 -2.58 2.47 -9.15
C GLU A 79 -2.23 2.35 -10.63
N ARG A 80 -1.17 3.02 -11.11
CA ARG A 80 -0.68 2.85 -12.49
C ARG A 80 -0.26 1.41 -12.77
N LEU A 81 0.49 0.78 -11.86
CA LEU A 81 0.90 -0.62 -11.99
C LEU A 81 -0.31 -1.57 -12.00
N LEU A 82 -1.32 -1.30 -11.17
CA LEU A 82 -2.57 -2.06 -11.19
C LEU A 82 -3.28 -1.89 -12.53
N ALA A 83 -3.45 -0.65 -13.01
CA ALA A 83 -4.12 -0.37 -14.27
C ALA A 83 -3.42 -1.04 -15.46
N GLU A 84 -2.09 -0.98 -15.50
CA GLU A 84 -1.28 -1.69 -16.49
C GLU A 84 -1.49 -3.20 -16.44
N THR A 85 -1.60 -3.78 -15.23
CA THR A 85 -1.78 -5.23 -15.06
C THR A 85 -3.12 -5.72 -15.59
N PHE A 86 -4.19 -4.94 -15.45
CA PHE A 86 -5.54 -5.36 -15.84
C PHE A 86 -5.98 -4.87 -17.22
N ARG A 87 -5.21 -3.98 -17.86
CA ARG A 87 -5.58 -3.29 -19.11
C ARG A 87 -6.04 -4.23 -20.23
N GLU A 88 -5.31 -5.32 -20.47
CA GLU A 88 -5.54 -6.20 -21.62
C GLU A 88 -6.41 -7.42 -21.30
N GLY A 89 -6.53 -7.81 -20.02
CA GLY A 89 -7.19 -9.05 -19.62
C GLY A 89 -8.54 -8.88 -18.94
N LYS A 90 -8.63 -7.96 -17.97
CA LYS A 90 -9.82 -7.73 -17.14
C LYS A 90 -10.01 -6.24 -16.84
N PRO A 91 -10.20 -5.40 -17.87
CA PRO A 91 -10.30 -3.95 -17.70
C PRO A 91 -11.49 -3.51 -16.83
N GLU A 92 -12.49 -4.38 -16.63
CA GLU A 92 -13.63 -4.16 -15.72
C GLU A 92 -13.25 -4.08 -14.24
N ILE A 93 -12.05 -4.55 -13.86
CA ILE A 93 -11.53 -4.43 -12.49
C ILE A 93 -11.00 -3.02 -12.22
N ILE A 94 -10.60 -2.28 -13.26
CA ILE A 94 -10.00 -0.95 -13.12
C ILE A 94 -11.04 0.03 -12.57
N GLY A 95 -10.70 0.69 -11.47
CA GLY A 95 -11.57 1.62 -10.76
C GLY A 95 -12.29 1.00 -9.56
N ASN A 96 -12.24 -0.33 -9.37
CA ASN A 96 -12.83 -0.98 -8.20
C ASN A 96 -12.08 -0.61 -6.91
N ASP A 97 -12.80 -0.66 -5.79
CA ASP A 97 -12.22 -0.49 -4.47
C ASP A 97 -11.13 -1.53 -4.22
N TYR A 98 -10.05 -1.10 -3.56
CA TYR A 98 -8.91 -1.97 -3.27
C TYR A 98 -8.34 -1.72 -1.89
N LEU A 99 -7.72 -2.76 -1.34
CA LEU A 99 -7.04 -2.74 -0.05
C LEU A 99 -5.66 -3.36 -0.16
N ILE A 100 -4.62 -2.59 0.18
CA ILE A 100 -3.25 -3.08 0.35
C ILE A 100 -3.08 -3.46 1.82
N PHE A 101 -2.96 -4.75 2.13
CA PHE A 101 -3.03 -5.21 3.53
C PHE A 101 -1.81 -6.01 4.00
N ALA A 102 -0.97 -6.50 3.09
CA ALA A 102 0.17 -7.33 3.44
C ALA A 102 1.35 -7.17 2.46
N THR A 103 2.49 -7.69 2.88
CA THR A 103 3.60 -8.04 1.97
C THR A 103 3.62 -9.53 1.70
N LEU A 104 4.09 -9.94 0.52
CA LEU A 104 4.29 -11.34 0.16
C LEU A 104 5.80 -11.64 0.04
N GLU A 105 6.22 -12.85 0.41
CA GLU A 105 7.59 -13.29 0.16
C GLU A 105 7.96 -13.20 -1.34
N LYS A 106 9.16 -12.65 -1.63
CA LYS A 106 9.62 -12.41 -3.00
C LYS A 106 9.71 -13.70 -3.84
N LYS A 107 10.09 -14.81 -3.23
CA LYS A 107 10.15 -16.13 -3.89
C LYS A 107 8.75 -16.57 -4.32
N THR A 108 7.79 -16.53 -3.39
CA THR A 108 6.38 -16.85 -3.65
C THR A 108 5.78 -15.97 -4.73
N TRP A 109 6.05 -14.65 -4.72
CA TRP A 109 5.63 -13.74 -5.79
C TRP A 109 6.20 -14.14 -7.16
N ARG A 110 7.49 -14.47 -7.23
CA ARG A 110 8.12 -14.88 -8.49
C ARG A 110 7.48 -16.16 -9.04
N GLU A 111 7.20 -17.12 -8.17
CA GLU A 111 6.49 -18.34 -8.55
C GLU A 111 5.05 -18.04 -9.01
N SER A 112 4.33 -17.13 -8.33
CA SER A 112 2.96 -16.77 -8.70
C SER A 112 2.84 -16.09 -10.06
N THR A 113 3.90 -15.42 -10.54
CA THR A 113 3.94 -14.85 -11.90
C THR A 113 4.06 -15.90 -13.01
N GLN A 114 4.53 -17.10 -12.68
CA GLN A 114 4.66 -18.21 -13.63
C GLN A 114 3.47 -19.16 -13.53
N GLN A 115 3.02 -19.42 -12.30
CA GLN A 115 1.90 -20.30 -12.01
C GLN A 115 1.00 -19.61 -10.98
N PRO A 116 -0.23 -19.20 -11.35
CA PRO A 116 -1.16 -18.58 -10.43
C PRO A 116 -1.36 -19.42 -9.16
N LYS A 117 -1.20 -18.78 -8.01
CA LYS A 117 -1.36 -19.42 -6.69
C LYS A 117 -2.73 -19.12 -6.11
N SER A 118 -3.29 -20.09 -5.41
CA SER A 118 -4.55 -19.92 -4.68
C SER A 118 -4.41 -18.91 -3.53
N PRO A 119 -5.51 -18.28 -3.09
CA PRO A 119 -5.49 -17.41 -1.91
C PRO A 119 -4.92 -18.08 -0.65
N ALA A 120 -5.17 -19.39 -0.47
CA ALA A 120 -4.62 -20.16 0.64
C ALA A 120 -3.09 -20.27 0.59
N GLU A 121 -2.52 -20.49 -0.59
CA GLU A 121 -1.06 -20.53 -0.75
C GLU A 121 -0.40 -19.16 -0.53
N LEU A 122 -1.07 -18.09 -0.96
CA LEU A 122 -0.60 -16.72 -0.71
C LEU A 122 -0.65 -16.39 0.79
N ARG A 123 -1.70 -16.85 1.49
CA ARG A 123 -1.88 -16.70 2.94
C ARG A 123 -0.67 -17.20 3.74
N GLU A 124 -0.17 -18.38 3.40
CA GLU A 124 0.97 -19.01 4.10
C GLU A 124 2.28 -18.21 3.99
N LYS A 125 2.35 -17.31 3.01
CA LYS A 125 3.56 -16.54 2.68
C LYS A 125 3.35 -15.03 2.78
N ALA A 126 2.20 -14.61 3.29
CA ALA A 126 1.85 -13.22 3.51
C ALA A 126 2.21 -12.81 4.94
N SER A 127 2.73 -11.59 5.07
CA SER A 127 2.93 -10.87 6.33
C SER A 127 2.08 -9.62 6.28
N ASP A 128 0.99 -9.61 7.04
CA ASP A 128 0.11 -8.44 7.20
C ASP A 128 0.89 -7.23 7.71
N PHE A 129 0.36 -6.04 7.46
CA PHE A 129 0.90 -4.84 8.09
C PHE A 129 0.53 -4.77 9.58
N LYS A 130 1.46 -4.26 10.39
CA LYS A 130 1.20 -3.93 11.80
C LYS A 130 0.15 -2.84 11.95
N SER A 131 0.13 -1.89 11.00
CA SER A 131 -0.89 -0.86 10.86
C SER A 131 -0.91 -0.36 9.41
N TYR A 132 -2.06 0.16 9.00
CA TYR A 132 -2.26 0.84 7.73
C TYR A 132 -2.75 2.26 8.01
N GLN A 133 -2.19 3.25 7.32
CA GLN A 133 -2.59 4.66 7.41
C GLN A 133 -2.50 5.32 6.03
N GLU A 134 -3.32 6.33 5.77
CA GLU A 134 -3.09 7.25 4.67
C GLU A 134 -2.32 8.47 5.17
N LEU A 135 -1.32 8.93 4.42
CA LEU A 135 -0.53 10.11 4.76
C LEU A 135 -1.44 11.34 4.80
N GLN A 136 -1.51 11.98 5.96
CA GLN A 136 -2.16 13.26 6.15
C GLN A 136 -1.12 14.37 6.17
N MET A 137 -1.42 15.49 5.52
CA MET A 137 -0.57 16.68 5.50
C MET A 137 -1.42 17.91 5.75
N SER A 138 -0.85 18.92 6.41
CA SER A 138 -1.45 20.25 6.45
C SER A 138 -1.13 21.04 5.19
N MET A 139 -1.94 22.06 4.91
CA MET A 139 -1.63 23.09 3.93
C MET A 139 -0.38 23.85 4.38
N GLY A 140 0.47 24.22 3.41
CA GLY A 140 1.57 25.16 3.66
C GLY A 140 1.03 26.59 3.79
N GLY A 141 1.63 27.40 4.65
CA GLY A 141 1.22 28.79 4.84
C GLY A 141 1.62 29.34 6.21
N TRP A 142 1.37 30.63 6.40
CA TRP A 142 1.48 31.27 7.71
C TRP A 142 0.13 31.16 8.41
N PHE A 143 0.12 30.44 9.52
CA PHE A 143 -1.05 30.30 10.38
C PHE A 143 -0.77 30.95 11.73
N HIS A 144 -1.80 31.53 12.34
CA HIS A 144 -1.69 31.98 13.72
C HIS A 144 -1.38 30.80 14.64
N LYS A 145 -0.67 31.06 15.75
CA LYS A 145 -0.25 30.02 16.69
C LYS A 145 -1.42 29.19 17.23
N ASP A 146 -2.59 29.82 17.39
CA ASP A 146 -3.80 29.19 17.93
C ASP A 146 -4.70 28.60 16.83
N GLN A 147 -4.26 28.66 15.57
CA GLN A 147 -4.99 28.11 14.43
C GLN A 147 -4.35 26.80 13.99
N GLU A 148 -5.11 25.71 14.05
CA GLU A 148 -4.69 24.46 13.44
C GLU A 148 -4.66 24.62 11.90
N PRO A 149 -3.51 24.33 11.25
CA PRO A 149 -3.42 24.41 9.80
C PRO A 149 -4.44 23.47 9.13
N PRO A 150 -5.21 23.93 8.13
CA PRO A 150 -6.15 23.08 7.42
C PRO A 150 -5.47 21.85 6.83
N ALA A 151 -6.15 20.70 6.85
CA ALA A 151 -5.67 19.50 6.18
C ALA A 151 -5.65 19.70 4.65
N ARG A 152 -4.55 19.30 4.01
CA ARG A 152 -4.41 19.24 2.56
C ARG A 152 -5.22 18.06 2.03
N LYS A 153 -6.21 18.34 1.18
CA LYS A 153 -6.99 17.27 0.53
C LYS A 153 -6.13 16.54 -0.50
N PRO A 154 -6.13 15.19 -0.51
CA PRO A 154 -5.50 14.44 -1.58
C PRO A 154 -6.24 14.71 -2.91
N PRO A 155 -5.53 14.80 -4.04
CA PRO A 155 -6.19 14.82 -5.35
C PRO A 155 -6.94 13.49 -5.58
N PRO A 156 -7.94 13.45 -6.47
CA PRO A 156 -8.56 12.20 -6.88
C PRO A 156 -7.55 11.29 -7.60
N SER A 157 -7.84 9.99 -7.68
CA SER A 157 -7.09 9.07 -8.53
C SER A 157 -7.29 9.44 -10.00
N THR A 158 -6.21 9.42 -10.78
CA THR A 158 -6.24 9.56 -12.25
C THR A 158 -5.74 8.30 -12.96
N GLU A 159 -5.10 7.39 -12.22
CA GLU A 159 -4.44 6.20 -12.75
C GLU A 159 -5.35 4.97 -12.63
N TRP A 160 -6.24 4.95 -11.63
CA TRP A 160 -7.18 3.85 -11.35
C TRP A 160 -8.62 4.36 -11.44
N VAL A 161 -9.04 4.66 -12.67
CA VAL A 161 -10.37 5.19 -12.99
C VAL A 161 -11.06 4.27 -13.99
N GLY A 162 -12.25 3.80 -13.63
CA GLY A 162 -13.05 2.90 -14.45
C GLY A 162 -13.60 3.57 -15.70
N LYS A 163 -14.11 2.77 -16.65
CA LYS A 163 -14.66 3.28 -17.92
C LYS A 163 -15.89 4.17 -17.75
N ALA A 164 -16.62 4.06 -16.63
CA ALA A 164 -17.81 4.86 -16.36
C ALA A 164 -17.49 6.27 -15.85
N ASP A 165 -16.26 6.50 -15.37
CA ASP A 165 -15.83 7.73 -14.68
C ASP A 165 -14.78 8.52 -15.50
N LYS A 166 -14.60 8.18 -16.78
CA LYS A 166 -13.72 8.87 -17.74
C LYS A 166 -14.47 9.86 -18.61
#